data_AF-A0A939G5P6-F1
#
_entry.id   AF-A0A939G5P6-F1
#
_cell.length_a   1.000
_cell.length_b   1.000
_cell.length_c   1.000
_cell.angle_alpha   90.00
_cell.angle_beta   90.00
_cell.angle_gamma   90.00
#
_symmetry.space_group_name_H-M   'P 1'
#
loop_
_entity.id
_entity.type
_entity.pdbx_description
1 polymer ?
#
loop_
_entity_poly.entity_id
_entity_poly.type
_entity_poly.pdbx_seq_one_letter_code
_entity_poly.pdbx_strand_id
1 'polypeptide(L)'
;MNDLTDNPLHNRVRQSLTEHEPAVDPHESGQDWLLLRPRLFPHKQRPLSWVWLLALVGLVGGLGWYFLDNEPPKKAPIISKEPISVSERPATSISSLPETPISSPIRILAQKPIASPRHLALRTVNTGTSVPPEPRVFPQETVVAEAPAAPGLRPMTGLWIVKTPPQTWPAVTQRPLSPKEQDLENKLLSGEIGADSTVFAALSRNLRQWPNAVIVCDLTTSMDPYAAQIYAWFRRNAKKPNVNGVVFFTDCDSLGQQTRPNGPPGAFFTTRERDPRAALPTLLAAARNTANNRDGDENVVEALRYAQRTFPQSKHLILLADNGSGVKDMPLLAGLKKPVHVIACGEPLNNANPFHPEHYQIAQQTGGSIHTLEDDVEPNQLTRSTFIRVGTHYYRYSPRQKRFVKTRFERRPVRVLGVRL
;
A
#
# COMPACT_ATOMS: atom_id res chain seq x y z
N MET A 1 -2.76 -8.23 -55.06
CA MET A 1 -2.49 -6.90 -55.64
C MET A 1 -1.04 -6.59 -55.31
N ASN A 2 -0.16 -6.74 -56.30
CA ASN A 2 1.30 -6.65 -56.15
C ASN A 2 1.72 -5.20 -56.35
N ASP A 3 2.40 -4.63 -55.34
CA ASP A 3 3.12 -3.37 -55.51
C ASP A 3 4.39 -3.61 -56.33
N LEU A 4 4.54 -2.84 -57.40
CA LEU A 4 5.55 -2.98 -58.45
C LEU A 4 6.87 -2.26 -58.14
N THR A 5 7.30 -2.23 -56.88
CA THR A 5 8.58 -1.59 -56.47
C THR A 5 9.33 -2.38 -55.40
N ASP A 6 9.23 -3.71 -55.40
CA ASP A 6 10.01 -4.51 -54.46
C ASP A 6 11.47 -4.66 -54.97
N ASN A 7 12.41 -4.16 -54.17
CA ASN A 7 13.83 -4.09 -54.47
C ASN A 7 14.42 -5.50 -54.67
N PRO A 8 15.23 -5.77 -55.71
CA PRO A 8 15.82 -7.08 -55.99
C PRO A 8 16.63 -7.67 -54.82
N LEU A 9 17.12 -6.83 -53.89
CA LEU A 9 17.74 -7.28 -52.64
C LEU A 9 16.75 -8.01 -51.70
N HIS A 10 15.51 -7.54 -51.59
CA HIS A 10 14.50 -8.17 -50.73
C HIS A 10 14.07 -9.55 -51.26
N ASN A 11 14.02 -9.73 -52.58
CA ASN A 11 13.73 -11.03 -53.17
C ASN A 11 14.88 -12.03 -52.96
N ARG A 12 16.14 -11.59 -53.05
CA ARG A 12 17.29 -12.45 -52.73
C ARG A 12 17.31 -12.89 -51.26
N VAL A 13 16.99 -11.96 -50.34
CA VAL A 13 16.92 -12.28 -48.91
C VAL A 13 15.80 -13.26 -48.62
N ARG A 14 14.61 -13.10 -49.23
CA ARG A 14 13.51 -14.06 -49.09
C ARG A 14 13.88 -15.44 -49.62
N GLN A 15 14.49 -15.53 -50.81
CA GLN A 15 14.92 -16.81 -51.39
C GLN A 15 15.97 -17.51 -50.52
N SER A 16 16.94 -16.76 -49.95
CA SER A 16 17.94 -17.32 -49.04
C SER A 16 17.39 -17.81 -47.70
N LEU A 17 16.23 -17.29 -47.26
CA LEU A 17 15.58 -17.73 -46.02
C LEU A 17 14.71 -18.97 -46.22
N THR A 18 14.06 -19.10 -47.38
CA THR A 18 13.28 -20.32 -47.72
C THR A 18 14.15 -21.54 -48.00
N GLU A 19 15.40 -21.36 -48.43
CA GLU A 19 16.37 -22.47 -48.59
C GLU A 19 16.98 -22.92 -47.25
N HIS A 20 16.65 -22.27 -46.13
CA HIS A 20 17.20 -22.55 -44.81
C HIS A 20 16.14 -22.85 -43.74
N GLU A 21 15.00 -23.41 -44.13
CA GLU A 21 14.10 -24.07 -43.17
C GLU A 21 14.65 -25.47 -42.86
N PRO A 22 15.17 -25.73 -41.64
CA PRO A 22 15.47 -27.09 -41.25
C PRO A 22 14.16 -27.87 -41.11
N ALA A 23 14.14 -29.13 -41.57
CA ALA A 23 12.99 -30.01 -41.41
C ALA A 23 12.67 -30.16 -39.92
N VAL A 24 11.53 -29.61 -39.49
CA VAL A 24 11.04 -29.72 -38.11
C VAL A 24 10.39 -31.08 -37.96
N ASP A 25 11.06 -31.99 -37.23
CA ASP A 25 10.47 -33.23 -36.75
C ASP A 25 9.46 -32.89 -35.63
N PRO A 26 8.18 -33.32 -35.73
CA PRO A 26 7.16 -32.97 -34.74
C PRO A 26 7.36 -33.57 -33.33
N HIS A 27 8.38 -34.40 -33.09
CA HIS A 27 8.57 -35.08 -31.80
C HIS A 27 9.71 -34.57 -30.89
N GLU A 28 10.48 -33.53 -31.25
CA GLU A 28 11.62 -33.08 -30.42
C GLU A 28 11.70 -31.55 -30.13
N SER A 29 10.60 -30.81 -30.20
CA SER A 29 10.60 -29.33 -30.02
C SER A 29 10.64 -28.83 -28.57
N GLY A 30 11.47 -29.45 -27.71
CA GLY A 30 11.53 -29.11 -26.27
C GLY A 30 12.91 -28.86 -25.67
N GLN A 31 14.01 -29.29 -26.31
CA GLN A 31 15.32 -29.34 -25.63
C GLN A 31 16.45 -28.55 -26.31
N ASP A 32 16.31 -28.13 -27.56
CA ASP A 32 17.39 -27.46 -28.32
C ASP A 32 17.68 -26.02 -27.89
N TRP A 33 16.70 -25.31 -27.33
CA TRP A 33 16.91 -23.94 -26.83
C TRP A 33 17.88 -23.85 -25.64
N LEU A 34 18.09 -24.96 -24.91
CA LEU A 34 19.00 -24.99 -23.76
C LEU A 34 20.48 -25.17 -24.16
N LEU A 35 20.76 -25.68 -25.36
CA LEU A 35 22.13 -25.89 -25.85
C LEU A 35 22.73 -24.65 -26.54
N LEU A 36 21.91 -23.66 -26.92
CA LEU A 36 22.36 -22.43 -27.60
C LEU A 36 22.79 -21.29 -26.66
N ARG A 37 22.76 -21.49 -25.34
CA ARG A 37 22.96 -20.40 -24.36
C ARG A 37 24.42 -19.93 -24.07
N PRO A 38 25.54 -20.54 -24.52
CA PRO A 38 26.86 -19.99 -24.17
C PRO A 38 27.51 -19.02 -25.17
N ARG A 39 26.92 -18.69 -26.33
CA ARG A 39 27.69 -18.01 -27.42
C ARG A 39 27.32 -16.57 -27.78
N LEU A 40 26.46 -15.88 -27.02
CA LEU A 40 26.08 -14.48 -27.33
C LEU A 40 26.22 -13.52 -26.13
N PHE A 41 27.42 -13.44 -25.55
CA PHE A 41 27.83 -12.25 -24.82
C PHE A 41 29.17 -11.76 -25.39
N PRO A 42 29.22 -10.59 -26.05
CA PRO A 42 30.49 -9.95 -26.32
C PRO A 42 31.11 -9.57 -24.96
N HIS A 43 32.33 -10.03 -24.75
CA HIS A 43 33.15 -9.79 -23.58
C HIS A 43 33.37 -8.27 -23.40
N LYS A 44 32.46 -7.61 -22.67
CA LYS A 44 32.57 -6.19 -22.32
C LYS A 44 33.55 -6.06 -21.15
N GLN A 45 34.84 -6.30 -21.41
CA GLN A 45 35.90 -5.93 -20.48
C GLN A 45 36.01 -4.40 -20.45
N ARG A 46 35.50 -3.76 -19.40
CA ARG A 46 35.91 -2.42 -18.91
C ARG A 46 35.59 -2.32 -17.42
N PRO A 47 36.37 -1.58 -16.63
CA PRO A 47 37.78 -1.86 -16.36
C PRO A 47 37.95 -1.97 -14.84
N LEU A 48 38.29 -3.16 -14.35
CA LEU A 48 38.64 -3.36 -12.94
C LEU A 48 39.86 -2.48 -12.53
N SER A 49 40.60 -1.93 -13.49
CA SER A 49 41.78 -1.08 -13.28
C SER A 49 41.48 0.26 -12.60
N TRP A 50 40.30 0.86 -12.76
CA TRP A 50 40.00 2.16 -12.13
C TRP A 50 39.74 2.04 -10.63
N VAL A 51 39.17 0.91 -10.18
CA VAL A 51 38.95 0.64 -8.76
C VAL A 51 40.29 0.43 -8.05
N TRP A 52 41.23 -0.28 -8.70
CA TRP A 52 42.60 -0.46 -8.17
C TRP A 52 43.41 0.84 -8.17
N LEU A 53 43.25 1.70 -9.17
CA LEU A 53 43.93 3.00 -9.20
C LEU A 53 43.46 3.92 -8.06
N LEU A 54 42.15 3.97 -7.80
CA LEU A 54 41.59 4.75 -6.69
C LEU A 54 42.01 4.21 -5.32
N ALA A 55 42.08 2.88 -5.16
CA ALA A 55 42.59 2.26 -3.95
C ALA A 55 44.07 2.59 -3.71
N LEU A 56 44.91 2.58 -4.75
CA LEU A 56 46.33 2.91 -4.65
C LEU A 56 46.56 4.38 -4.27
N VAL A 57 45.82 5.31 -4.88
CA VAL A 57 45.90 6.75 -4.56
C VAL A 57 45.47 7.02 -3.12
N GLY A 58 44.41 6.34 -2.64
CA GLY A 58 43.97 6.44 -1.24
C GLY A 58 45.03 5.93 -0.25
N LEU A 59 45.73 4.84 -0.60
CA LEU A 59 46.75 4.24 0.26
C LEU A 59 48.02 5.12 0.34
N VAL A 60 48.47 5.67 -0.79
CA VAL A 60 49.62 6.59 -0.83
C VAL A 60 49.29 7.92 -0.14
N GLY A 61 48.07 8.46 -0.33
CA GLY A 61 47.62 9.66 0.35
C GLY A 61 47.49 9.49 1.87
N GLY A 62 46.97 8.35 2.32
CA GLY A 62 46.86 8.02 3.75
C GLY A 62 48.21 7.81 4.43
N LEU A 63 49.17 7.16 3.76
CA LEU A 63 50.54 7.03 4.25
C LEU A 63 51.25 8.39 4.30
N GLY A 64 51.10 9.23 3.28
CA GLY A 64 51.66 10.59 3.29
C GLY A 64 51.15 11.44 4.45
N TRP A 65 49.85 11.37 4.74
CA TRP A 65 49.25 12.07 5.88
C TRP A 65 49.78 11.56 7.22
N TYR A 66 49.90 10.23 7.38
CA TYR A 66 50.38 9.61 8.61
C TYR A 66 51.84 9.97 8.95
N PHE A 67 52.68 10.21 7.93
CA PHE A 67 54.07 10.65 8.16
C PHE A 67 54.23 12.16 8.36
N LEU A 68 53.28 12.98 7.88
CA LEU A 68 53.29 14.44 8.08
C LEU A 68 52.75 14.86 9.47
N ASP A 69 51.87 14.08 10.08
CA ASP A 69 51.30 14.37 11.41
C ASP A 69 52.14 13.83 12.60
N ASN A 70 53.24 13.11 12.33
CA ASN A 70 54.11 12.53 13.35
C ASN A 70 55.44 13.32 13.51
N GLU A 71 55.40 14.65 13.49
CA GLU A 71 56.51 15.42 14.08
C GLU A 71 56.42 15.33 15.61
N PRO A 72 57.49 14.91 16.31
CA PRO A 72 57.48 14.85 17.77
C PRO A 72 57.36 16.27 18.35
N PRO A 73 56.54 16.47 19.39
CA PRO A 73 56.28 17.80 19.94
C PRO A 73 57.58 18.42 20.49
N LYS A 74 57.89 19.62 19.99
CA LYS A 74 58.95 20.47 20.55
C LYS A 74 58.58 20.80 22.00
N LYS A 75 59.46 20.43 22.94
CA LYS A 75 59.31 20.68 24.37
C LYS A 75 59.17 22.18 24.65
N ALA A 76 58.06 22.58 25.25
CA ALA A 76 57.85 23.93 25.76
C ALA A 76 58.64 24.13 27.07
N PRO A 77 59.16 25.35 27.33
CA PRO A 77 59.89 25.64 28.55
C PRO A 77 58.97 25.78 29.77
N ILE A 78 59.47 25.27 30.89
CA ILE A 78 58.85 25.23 32.21
C ILE A 78 58.74 26.66 32.77
N ILE A 79 57.52 27.12 33.06
CA ILE A 79 57.25 28.35 33.80
C ILE A 79 56.92 27.97 35.25
N SER A 80 57.74 28.51 36.16
CA SER A 80 57.67 28.39 37.61
C SER A 80 56.38 29.00 38.16
N LYS A 81 55.74 28.32 39.12
CA LYS A 81 54.62 28.84 39.90
C LYS A 81 55.15 29.68 41.06
N GLU A 82 54.63 30.90 41.22
CA GLU A 82 54.58 31.60 42.51
C GLU A 82 53.11 31.73 42.95
N PRO A 83 52.79 31.60 44.26
CA PRO A 83 51.46 31.79 44.82
C PRO A 83 51.29 33.18 45.46
N ILE A 84 50.11 33.42 46.07
CA ILE A 84 49.67 34.58 46.92
C ILE A 84 48.74 35.53 46.11
N SER A 85 47.57 36.04 46.57
CA SER A 85 46.94 36.17 47.89
C SER A 85 45.40 36.29 47.73
N VAL A 86 44.68 35.86 48.77
CA VAL A 86 43.24 36.07 49.01
C VAL A 86 42.99 37.48 49.54
N SER A 87 41.94 38.17 49.08
CA SER A 87 41.35 39.29 49.83
C SER A 87 39.84 39.42 49.56
N GLU A 88 39.14 39.96 50.56
CA GLU A 88 37.75 39.74 50.93
C GLU A 88 36.71 40.66 50.24
N ARG A 89 35.45 40.24 50.38
CA ARG A 89 34.15 40.92 50.20
C ARG A 89 34.07 42.32 50.87
N PRO A 90 33.08 43.22 50.59
CA PRO A 90 31.63 42.94 50.72
C PRO A 90 30.63 43.74 49.83
N ALA A 91 29.34 43.47 50.09
CA ALA A 91 28.14 43.80 49.34
C ALA A 91 27.46 45.13 49.74
N THR A 92 26.64 45.69 48.83
CA THR A 92 25.48 46.61 49.02
C THR A 92 24.97 47.03 47.62
N SER A 93 23.76 47.54 47.31
CA SER A 93 22.35 47.29 47.68
C SER A 93 21.50 48.36 46.91
N ILE A 94 20.38 47.96 46.30
CA ILE A 94 19.09 48.72 46.13
C ILE A 94 18.95 49.88 45.10
N SER A 95 17.74 49.93 44.48
CA SER A 95 16.99 51.04 43.82
C SER A 95 17.37 51.44 42.39
N SER A 96 16.48 51.84 41.45
CA SER A 96 15.06 52.25 41.47
C SER A 96 14.52 52.44 40.03
N LEU A 97 13.20 52.24 39.82
CA LEU A 97 12.36 52.73 38.69
C LEU A 97 12.15 54.27 38.78
N PRO A 98 11.75 54.99 37.69
CA PRO A 98 10.33 55.22 37.29
C PRO A 98 10.07 55.25 35.74
N GLU A 99 8.93 54.78 35.20
CA GLU A 99 7.67 55.50 34.80
C GLU A 99 7.88 56.76 33.93
N THR A 100 7.22 57.10 32.78
CA THR A 100 5.95 56.79 32.05
C THR A 100 5.95 57.60 30.68
N PRO A 101 4.85 58.01 29.96
CA PRO A 101 3.80 57.25 29.21
C PRO A 101 3.38 57.81 27.79
N ILE A 102 2.35 57.15 27.18
CA ILE A 102 1.25 57.59 26.24
C ILE A 102 1.46 57.61 24.70
N SER A 103 0.78 56.73 23.95
CA SER A 103 -0.50 57.02 23.26
C SER A 103 -0.99 55.87 22.34
N SER A 104 -2.30 55.62 22.40
CA SER A 104 -3.10 54.72 21.55
C SER A 104 -3.82 55.53 20.45
N PRO A 105 -4.54 54.91 19.47
CA PRO A 105 -5.91 54.52 19.77
C PRO A 105 -6.43 53.23 19.10
N ILE A 106 -7.53 52.79 19.69
CA ILE A 106 -8.38 51.62 19.47
C ILE A 106 -9.21 51.76 18.19
N ARG A 107 -9.47 50.63 17.49
CA ARG A 107 -10.61 50.51 16.55
C ARG A 107 -11.43 49.26 16.87
N ILE A 108 -12.65 49.52 17.33
CA ILE A 108 -13.75 48.59 17.56
C ILE A 108 -14.39 48.23 16.21
N LEU A 109 -14.73 46.97 15.98
CA LEU A 109 -15.72 46.61 14.95
C LEU A 109 -16.65 45.51 15.47
N ALA A 110 -17.93 45.76 15.21
CA ALA A 110 -19.10 45.17 15.83
C ALA A 110 -19.30 43.68 15.53
N GLN A 111 -19.88 42.97 16.49
CA GLN A 111 -20.47 41.64 16.34
C GLN A 111 -22.00 41.72 16.37
N LYS A 112 -22.62 40.77 15.65
CA LYS A 112 -24.05 40.37 15.54
C LYS A 112 -24.95 41.19 14.57
N PRO A 113 -25.97 40.55 13.94
CA PRO A 113 -26.74 39.42 14.46
C PRO A 113 -26.90 38.17 13.57
N ILE A 114 -27.34 37.12 14.27
CA ILE A 114 -27.85 35.83 13.82
C ILE A 114 -29.14 36.06 13.01
N ALA A 115 -29.24 35.44 11.83
CA ALA A 115 -30.47 35.35 11.05
C ALA A 115 -30.77 33.89 10.69
N SER A 116 -31.90 33.39 11.19
CA SER A 116 -32.57 32.16 10.78
C SER A 116 -33.16 32.29 9.37
N PRO A 117 -33.54 31.17 8.75
CA PRO A 117 -34.80 31.12 8.00
C PRO A 117 -35.75 30.07 8.59
N ARG A 118 -36.94 30.55 8.96
CA ARG A 118 -38.18 29.77 9.02
C ARG A 118 -38.64 29.51 7.58
N HIS A 119 -39.03 28.29 7.28
CA HIS A 119 -40.15 28.03 6.37
C HIS A 119 -41.22 27.26 7.16
N LEU A 120 -42.28 28.00 7.52
CA LEU A 120 -43.58 27.43 7.86
C LEU A 120 -44.27 27.07 6.54
N ALA A 121 -44.68 25.80 6.39
CA ALA A 121 -45.80 25.45 5.53
C ALA A 121 -47.00 25.16 6.45
N LEU A 122 -48.02 26.00 6.29
CA LEU A 122 -49.36 25.81 6.83
C LEU A 122 -49.98 24.55 6.21
N ARG A 123 -50.54 23.67 7.03
CA ARG A 123 -51.66 22.84 6.58
C ARG A 123 -52.70 22.74 7.70
N THR A 124 -53.89 23.16 7.32
CA THR A 124 -55.11 23.34 8.10
C THR A 124 -55.76 22.02 8.49
N VAL A 125 -56.47 22.08 9.62
CA VAL A 125 -57.30 21.07 10.28
C VAL A 125 -58.65 20.92 9.58
N ASN A 126 -59.21 19.71 9.59
CA ASN A 126 -60.64 19.34 9.81
C ASN A 126 -60.83 17.83 9.49
N THR A 127 -61.63 16.97 10.13
CA THR A 127 -62.52 16.94 11.31
C THR A 127 -63.13 15.52 11.36
N GLY A 128 -63.45 15.01 12.57
CA GLY A 128 -64.43 13.92 12.82
C GLY A 128 -63.94 12.49 12.50
N THR A 129 -64.20 11.44 13.28
CA THR A 129 -65.40 11.15 14.06
C THR A 129 -65.06 10.22 15.25
N SER A 130 -65.80 10.42 16.34
CA SER A 130 -65.80 9.73 17.64
C SER A 130 -66.46 8.34 17.62
N VAL A 131 -66.16 7.52 18.64
CA VAL A 131 -67.08 6.69 19.49
C VAL A 131 -66.22 5.84 20.49
N PRO A 132 -66.72 5.51 21.73
CA PRO A 132 -65.97 5.57 23.00
C PRO A 132 -65.65 4.18 23.65
N PRO A 133 -65.02 4.13 24.87
CA PRO A 133 -64.40 2.92 25.44
C PRO A 133 -65.19 2.24 26.57
N GLU A 134 -64.82 1.00 26.91
CA GLU A 134 -65.15 0.35 28.20
C GLU A 134 -64.01 -0.57 28.72
N PRO A 135 -63.96 -0.84 30.06
CA PRO A 135 -62.72 -1.14 30.80
C PRO A 135 -62.65 -2.56 31.39
N ARG A 136 -61.46 -3.03 31.80
CA ARG A 136 -61.26 -4.12 32.80
C ARG A 136 -59.85 -4.06 33.40
N VAL A 137 -59.70 -3.55 34.64
CA VAL A 137 -59.57 -4.27 35.93
C VAL A 137 -58.18 -4.89 36.15
N PHE A 138 -57.42 -4.26 37.05
CA PHE A 138 -56.21 -4.78 37.70
C PHE A 138 -56.59 -5.57 38.97
N PRO A 139 -55.81 -6.60 39.34
CA PRO A 139 -55.67 -6.97 40.75
C PRO A 139 -54.32 -6.48 41.30
N GLN A 140 -54.39 -5.74 42.40
CA GLN A 140 -53.33 -5.64 43.40
C GLN A 140 -53.41 -6.85 44.33
N GLU A 141 -52.28 -7.43 44.72
CA GLU A 141 -52.08 -8.09 46.02
C GLU A 141 -50.58 -7.99 46.36
N THR A 142 -50.19 -7.10 47.27
CA THR A 142 -50.05 -7.25 48.74
C THR A 142 -48.60 -7.53 49.13
N VAL A 143 -48.02 -6.54 49.80
CA VAL A 143 -46.65 -6.54 50.36
C VAL A 143 -46.63 -7.39 51.63
N VAL A 144 -45.67 -8.31 51.73
CA VAL A 144 -45.14 -8.80 53.02
C VAL A 144 -43.63 -8.63 53.00
N ALA A 145 -43.12 -8.01 54.05
CA ALA A 145 -41.74 -7.60 54.23
C ALA A 145 -40.84 -8.75 54.67
N GLU A 146 -39.59 -8.78 54.19
CA GLU A 146 -38.46 -9.30 54.95
C GLU A 146 -37.14 -8.70 54.41
N ALA A 147 -36.27 -8.26 55.33
CA ALA A 147 -34.91 -7.79 55.09
C ALA A 147 -33.92 -8.75 55.77
N PRO A 148 -32.59 -8.56 55.63
CA PRO A 148 -31.76 -8.79 54.46
C PRO A 148 -30.83 -10.02 54.68
N ALA A 149 -30.51 -10.77 53.63
CA ALA A 149 -29.47 -11.82 53.70
C ALA A 149 -28.29 -11.48 52.77
N ALA A 150 -27.09 -11.66 53.32
CA ALA A 150 -25.77 -11.34 52.79
C ALA A 150 -25.42 -12.08 51.46
N PRO A 151 -24.35 -11.67 50.75
CA PRO A 151 -24.17 -11.96 49.32
C PRO A 151 -23.74 -13.40 49.10
N GLY A 152 -24.65 -14.22 48.58
CA GLY A 152 -24.34 -15.54 48.03
C GLY A 152 -23.79 -15.43 46.61
N LEU A 153 -22.54 -15.85 46.45
CA LEU A 153 -21.89 -16.12 45.17
C LEU A 153 -22.82 -16.90 44.23
N ARG A 154 -23.25 -16.27 43.14
CA ARG A 154 -23.87 -16.97 42.01
C ARG A 154 -22.76 -17.39 41.03
N PRO A 155 -22.64 -18.67 40.66
CA PRO A 155 -21.75 -19.06 39.58
C PRO A 155 -22.29 -18.45 38.28
N MET A 156 -21.47 -17.64 37.60
CA MET A 156 -21.75 -17.23 36.22
C MET A 156 -21.61 -18.44 35.31
N THR A 157 -22.66 -19.26 35.23
CA THR A 157 -22.85 -20.17 34.11
C THR A 157 -23.28 -19.36 32.90
N GLY A 158 -22.52 -19.45 31.81
CA GLY A 158 -22.94 -19.01 30.49
C GLY A 158 -22.11 -17.90 29.86
N LEU A 159 -20.78 -18.06 29.84
CA LEU A 159 -19.98 -17.41 28.79
C LEU A 159 -20.38 -18.09 27.48
N TRP A 160 -21.30 -17.47 26.73
CA TRP A 160 -21.62 -17.90 25.38
C TRP A 160 -20.40 -17.62 24.50
N ILE A 161 -19.48 -18.59 24.45
CA ILE A 161 -18.49 -18.67 23.40
C ILE A 161 -19.29 -18.94 22.13
N VAL A 162 -19.60 -17.89 21.38
CA VAL A 162 -20.04 -18.00 19.99
C VAL A 162 -18.87 -18.63 19.25
N LYS A 163 -18.85 -19.97 19.18
CA LYS A 163 -18.02 -20.70 18.24
C LYS A 163 -18.55 -20.32 16.87
N THR A 164 -17.87 -19.40 16.20
CA THR A 164 -18.11 -19.13 14.79
C THR A 164 -18.07 -20.48 14.07
N PRO A 165 -19.12 -20.89 13.35
CA PRO A 165 -19.07 -22.14 12.61
C PRO A 165 -17.91 -22.07 11.63
N PRO A 166 -17.17 -23.19 11.41
CA PRO A 166 -16.16 -23.22 10.37
C PRO A 166 -16.82 -22.77 9.07
N GLN A 167 -16.20 -21.77 8.42
CA GLN A 167 -16.66 -21.25 7.14
C GLN A 167 -16.58 -22.40 6.11
N THR A 168 -17.70 -23.08 5.92
CA THR A 168 -17.83 -24.15 4.93
C THR A 168 -18.02 -23.50 3.58
N TRP A 169 -16.97 -23.52 2.77
CA TRP A 169 -17.02 -23.09 1.38
C TRP A 169 -18.05 -23.94 0.63
N PRO A 170 -18.81 -23.35 -0.31
CA PRO A 170 -19.65 -24.14 -1.20
C PRO A 170 -18.76 -25.19 -1.88
N ALA A 171 -19.22 -26.44 -1.90
CA ALA A 171 -18.55 -27.52 -2.59
C ALA A 171 -18.18 -27.06 -4.01
N VAL A 172 -16.92 -27.26 -4.41
CA VAL A 172 -16.45 -26.91 -5.75
C VAL A 172 -17.29 -27.70 -6.74
N THR A 173 -18.31 -27.08 -7.30
CA THR A 173 -19.12 -27.68 -8.34
C THR A 173 -18.23 -27.91 -9.54
N GLN A 174 -18.15 -29.17 -10.00
CA GLN A 174 -17.46 -29.54 -11.22
C GLN A 174 -18.26 -29.03 -12.42
N ARG A 175 -18.20 -27.72 -12.66
CA ARG A 175 -18.61 -27.11 -13.91
C ARG A 175 -17.36 -26.84 -14.76
N PRO A 176 -17.47 -26.89 -16.09
CA PRO A 176 -16.38 -26.45 -16.94
C PRO A 176 -16.00 -25.00 -16.60
N LEU A 177 -14.70 -24.71 -16.71
CA LEU A 177 -14.19 -23.36 -16.51
C LEU A 177 -14.76 -22.44 -17.61
N SER A 178 -15.24 -21.28 -17.21
CA SER A 178 -15.61 -20.21 -18.13
C SER A 178 -14.37 -19.68 -18.86
N PRO A 179 -14.52 -18.97 -20.00
CA PRO A 179 -13.37 -18.37 -20.67
C PRO A 179 -12.53 -17.46 -19.76
N LYS A 180 -13.16 -16.69 -18.87
CA LYS A 180 -12.47 -15.86 -17.88
C LYS A 180 -11.66 -16.70 -16.88
N GLU A 181 -12.23 -17.83 -16.43
CA GLU A 181 -11.54 -18.73 -15.50
C GLU A 181 -10.35 -19.44 -16.14
N GLN A 182 -10.48 -19.83 -17.42
CA GLN A 182 -9.38 -20.40 -18.20
C GLN A 182 -8.26 -19.37 -18.41
N ASP A 183 -8.60 -18.12 -18.69
CA ASP A 183 -7.61 -17.04 -18.82
C ASP A 183 -6.85 -16.79 -17.50
N LEU A 184 -7.56 -16.74 -16.37
CA LEU A 184 -6.95 -16.64 -15.05
C LEU A 184 -6.04 -17.84 -14.74
N GLU A 185 -6.51 -19.06 -15.02
CA GLU A 185 -5.70 -20.28 -14.87
C GLU A 185 -4.43 -20.20 -15.72
N ASN A 186 -4.55 -19.86 -17.01
CA ASN A 186 -3.43 -19.75 -17.93
C ASN A 186 -2.40 -18.71 -17.46
N LYS A 187 -2.85 -17.52 -17.05
CA LYS A 187 -1.98 -16.46 -16.49
C LYS A 187 -1.26 -16.93 -15.22
N LEU A 188 -1.98 -17.61 -14.33
CA LEU A 188 -1.43 -18.09 -13.07
C LEU A 188 -0.37 -19.19 -13.30
N LEU A 189 -0.64 -20.13 -14.19
CA LEU A 189 0.20 -21.30 -14.44
C LEU A 189 1.39 -21.00 -15.34
N SER A 190 1.26 -20.08 -16.31
CA SER A 190 2.38 -19.68 -17.17
C SER A 190 3.52 -19.07 -16.34
N GLY A 191 3.17 -18.26 -15.33
CA GLY A 191 4.12 -17.45 -14.57
C GLY A 191 4.73 -16.31 -15.38
N GLU A 192 4.11 -15.97 -16.51
CA GLU A 192 4.43 -14.76 -17.27
C GLU A 192 3.95 -13.53 -16.51
N ILE A 193 4.78 -12.49 -16.47
CA ILE A 193 4.48 -11.26 -15.72
C ILE A 193 3.65 -10.27 -16.55
N GLY A 194 3.72 -10.38 -17.88
CA GLY A 194 3.12 -9.40 -18.81
C GLY A 194 3.99 -8.15 -19.00
N ALA A 195 3.44 -7.15 -19.69
CA ALA A 195 4.12 -5.87 -19.95
C ALA A 195 4.20 -4.98 -18.68
N ASP A 196 3.15 -5.00 -17.86
CA ASP A 196 3.16 -4.38 -16.54
C ASP A 196 3.73 -5.39 -15.54
N SER A 197 4.72 -5.00 -14.73
CA SER A 197 5.32 -5.85 -13.70
C SER A 197 5.21 -5.25 -12.29
N THR A 198 4.22 -4.37 -12.07
CA THR A 198 4.12 -3.53 -10.87
C THR A 198 4.14 -4.32 -9.58
N VAL A 199 3.30 -5.35 -9.44
CA VAL A 199 3.27 -6.20 -8.24
C VAL A 199 4.57 -6.96 -8.08
N PHE A 200 5.03 -7.60 -9.15
CA PHE A 200 6.27 -8.36 -9.11
C PHE A 200 7.47 -7.49 -8.70
N ALA A 201 7.60 -6.30 -9.27
CA ALA A 201 8.69 -5.36 -9.04
C ALA A 201 8.62 -4.78 -7.62
N ALA A 202 7.44 -4.31 -7.18
CA ALA A 202 7.25 -3.76 -5.85
C ALA A 202 7.53 -4.78 -4.74
N LEU A 203 7.03 -6.01 -4.87
CA LEU A 203 7.32 -7.09 -3.93
C LEU A 203 8.82 -7.43 -3.92
N SER A 204 9.46 -7.50 -5.09
CA SER A 204 10.89 -7.82 -5.21
C SER A 204 11.79 -6.77 -4.56
N ARG A 205 11.45 -5.48 -4.67
CA ARG A 205 12.22 -4.39 -4.05
C ARG A 205 12.02 -4.33 -2.53
N ASN A 206 10.79 -4.53 -2.06
CA ASN A 206 10.42 -4.08 -0.71
C ASN A 206 10.20 -5.19 0.32
N LEU A 207 9.88 -6.43 -0.08
CA LEU A 207 9.39 -7.44 0.88
C LEU A 207 10.39 -7.78 2.01
N ARG A 208 11.69 -7.56 1.81
CA ARG A 208 12.69 -7.71 2.89
C ARG A 208 12.42 -6.78 4.08
N GLN A 209 11.82 -5.61 3.82
CA GLN A 209 11.46 -4.60 4.82
C GLN A 209 10.08 -4.87 5.44
N TRP A 210 9.32 -5.82 4.90
CA TRP A 210 7.98 -6.20 5.38
C TRP A 210 7.98 -7.66 5.89
N PRO A 211 8.71 -7.96 6.98
CA PRO A 211 8.76 -9.31 7.51
C PRO A 211 7.39 -9.77 8.02
N ASN A 212 7.04 -11.04 7.80
CA ASN A 212 5.75 -11.62 8.21
C ASN A 212 4.57 -10.83 7.64
N ALA A 213 4.63 -10.46 6.36
CA ALA A 213 3.55 -9.77 5.69
C ALA A 213 2.38 -10.69 5.31
N VAL A 214 1.23 -10.11 5.06
CA VAL A 214 0.09 -10.76 4.39
C VAL A 214 -0.27 -9.93 3.18
N ILE A 215 -0.43 -10.59 2.05
CA ILE A 215 -0.88 -9.94 0.83
C ILE A 215 -2.41 -9.94 0.84
N VAL A 216 -3.01 -8.77 0.62
CA VAL A 216 -4.45 -8.55 0.49
C VAL A 216 -4.67 -8.00 -0.91
N CYS A 217 -5.34 -8.77 -1.75
CA CYS A 217 -5.41 -8.54 -3.19
C CYS A 217 -6.86 -8.34 -3.62
N ASP A 218 -7.11 -7.23 -4.29
CA ASP A 218 -8.30 -7.09 -5.13
C ASP A 218 -8.24 -8.16 -6.23
N LEU A 219 -9.32 -8.93 -6.39
CA LEU A 219 -9.47 -9.93 -7.43
C LEU A 219 -10.73 -9.67 -8.28
N THR A 220 -10.98 -8.42 -8.61
CA THR A 220 -11.84 -8.05 -9.75
C THR A 220 -11.17 -8.36 -11.09
N THR A 221 -11.93 -8.32 -12.19
CA THR A 221 -11.45 -8.72 -13.53
C THR A 221 -10.22 -7.91 -13.97
N SER A 222 -10.14 -6.61 -13.66
CA SER A 222 -8.96 -5.78 -14.00
C SER A 222 -7.70 -6.24 -13.25
N MET A 223 -7.87 -6.97 -12.14
CA MET A 223 -6.80 -7.36 -11.23
C MET A 223 -6.22 -8.75 -11.48
N ASP A 224 -6.82 -9.56 -12.36
CA ASP A 224 -6.33 -10.88 -12.77
C ASP A 224 -4.80 -10.91 -13.11
N PRO A 225 -4.24 -9.99 -13.94
CA PRO A 225 -2.80 -10.02 -14.22
C PRO A 225 -1.94 -9.74 -12.98
N TYR A 226 -2.38 -8.88 -12.07
CA TYR A 226 -1.65 -8.54 -10.85
C TYR A 226 -1.70 -9.67 -9.82
N ALA A 227 -2.82 -10.39 -9.73
CA ALA A 227 -2.94 -11.60 -8.92
C ALA A 227 -1.98 -12.71 -9.42
N ALA A 228 -1.87 -12.90 -10.74
CA ALA A 228 -0.92 -13.85 -11.32
C ALA A 228 0.55 -13.48 -10.98
N GLN A 229 0.89 -12.19 -10.94
CA GLN A 229 2.23 -11.73 -10.57
C GLN A 229 2.63 -12.11 -9.13
N ILE A 230 1.69 -12.29 -8.20
CA ILE A 230 1.97 -12.78 -6.85
C ILE A 230 2.62 -14.17 -6.91
N TYR A 231 2.09 -15.06 -7.75
CA TYR A 231 2.58 -16.44 -7.85
C TYR A 231 3.82 -16.55 -8.73
N ALA A 232 3.94 -15.70 -9.76
CA ALA A 232 5.21 -15.53 -10.47
C ALA A 232 6.32 -15.08 -9.49
N TRP A 233 5.98 -14.19 -8.55
CA TRP A 233 6.88 -13.77 -7.47
C TRP A 233 7.21 -14.91 -6.51
N PHE A 234 6.23 -15.70 -6.05
CA PHE A 234 6.48 -16.86 -5.20
C PHE A 234 7.42 -17.88 -5.84
N ARG A 235 7.22 -18.22 -7.11
CA ARG A 235 8.08 -19.16 -7.85
C ARG A 235 9.56 -18.73 -7.84
N ARG A 236 9.82 -17.42 -7.98
CA ARG A 236 11.18 -16.87 -7.98
C ARG A 236 11.76 -16.66 -6.58
N ASN A 237 10.93 -16.64 -5.54
CA ASN A 237 11.32 -16.32 -4.16
C ASN A 237 11.03 -17.45 -3.15
N ALA A 238 10.87 -18.69 -3.63
CA ALA A 238 10.41 -19.85 -2.87
C ALA A 238 11.24 -20.16 -1.60
N LYS A 239 12.52 -19.76 -1.54
CA LYS A 239 13.43 -20.09 -0.45
C LYS A 239 13.24 -19.26 0.83
N LYS A 240 12.68 -18.05 0.75
CA LYS A 240 12.48 -17.15 1.93
C LYS A 240 11.28 -16.20 1.76
N PRO A 241 10.06 -16.69 1.54
CA PRO A 241 8.91 -15.80 1.44
C PRO A 241 8.54 -15.28 2.84
N ASN A 242 8.82 -14.00 3.09
CA ASN A 242 8.33 -13.25 4.25
C ASN A 242 6.80 -12.99 4.18
N VAL A 243 6.03 -13.90 3.57
CA VAL A 243 4.58 -13.81 3.35
C VAL A 243 3.90 -15.00 4.01
N ASN A 244 2.98 -14.70 4.92
CA ASN A 244 2.23 -15.67 5.72
C ASN A 244 1.01 -16.25 4.99
N GLY A 245 0.51 -15.54 3.98
CA GLY A 245 -0.64 -15.94 3.18
C GLY A 245 -1.13 -14.81 2.28
N VAL A 246 -2.12 -15.13 1.47
CA VAL A 246 -2.81 -14.21 0.56
C VAL A 246 -4.30 -14.22 0.87
N VAL A 247 -4.92 -13.04 0.89
CA VAL A 247 -6.36 -12.84 1.05
C VAL A 247 -6.86 -12.14 -0.21
N PHE A 248 -7.84 -12.71 -0.89
CA PHE A 248 -8.51 -12.11 -2.04
C PHE A 248 -9.86 -11.55 -1.61
N PHE A 249 -10.18 -10.35 -2.09
CA PHE A 249 -11.52 -9.74 -2.00
C PHE A 249 -12.03 -9.41 -3.40
N THR A 250 -13.35 -9.33 -3.56
CA THR A 250 -14.05 -9.44 -4.86
C THR A 250 -15.14 -8.38 -5.03
N ASP A 251 -15.23 -7.47 -4.06
CA ASP A 251 -16.36 -6.58 -3.83
C ASP A 251 -17.75 -7.21 -3.65
N CYS A 252 -17.82 -8.52 -3.49
CA CYS A 252 -19.07 -9.24 -3.39
C CYS A 252 -19.19 -9.93 -2.03
N ASP A 253 -20.42 -10.06 -1.53
CA ASP A 253 -20.73 -10.80 -0.32
C ASP A 253 -20.69 -12.33 -0.54
N SER A 254 -21.01 -13.08 0.51
CA SER A 254 -21.04 -14.56 0.46
C SER A 254 -22.03 -15.15 -0.55
N LEU A 255 -23.03 -14.37 -0.99
CA LEU A 255 -24.01 -14.76 -2.02
C LEU A 255 -23.58 -14.30 -3.42
N GLY A 256 -22.40 -13.71 -3.56
CA GLY A 256 -21.90 -13.15 -4.81
C GLY A 256 -22.67 -11.91 -5.24
N GLN A 257 -23.29 -11.19 -4.30
CA GLN A 257 -23.91 -9.89 -4.55
C GLN A 257 -22.93 -8.79 -4.19
N GLN A 258 -22.87 -7.75 -5.01
CA GLN A 258 -22.04 -6.58 -4.72
C GLN A 258 -22.30 -6.04 -3.30
N THR A 259 -21.23 -5.75 -2.57
CA THR A 259 -21.30 -5.17 -1.23
C THR A 259 -21.82 -3.74 -1.28
N ARG A 260 -22.56 -3.34 -0.25
CA ARG A 260 -23.18 -2.01 -0.12
C ARG A 260 -22.97 -1.44 1.27
N PRO A 261 -23.02 -0.10 1.44
CA PRO A 261 -23.08 0.49 2.77
C PRO A 261 -24.22 -0.12 3.59
N ASN A 262 -23.90 -0.61 4.79
CA ASN A 262 -24.82 -1.33 5.71
C ASN A 262 -25.36 -2.68 5.19
N GLY A 263 -24.78 -3.22 4.11
CA GLY A 263 -25.08 -4.56 3.62
C GLY A 263 -24.30 -5.66 4.35
N PRO A 264 -24.47 -6.93 3.91
CA PRO A 264 -23.62 -8.02 4.35
C PRO A 264 -22.14 -7.74 4.09
N PRO A 265 -21.23 -8.30 4.92
CA PRO A 265 -19.79 -8.20 4.69
C PRO A 265 -19.40 -8.90 3.39
N GLY A 266 -18.31 -8.46 2.80
CA GLY A 266 -17.70 -9.12 1.65
C GLY A 266 -17.23 -10.54 1.94
N ALA A 267 -17.14 -11.34 0.88
CA ALA A 267 -16.50 -12.63 0.88
C ALA A 267 -14.98 -12.47 0.73
N PHE A 268 -14.23 -13.15 1.59
CA PHE A 268 -12.77 -13.11 1.60
C PHE A 268 -12.17 -14.49 1.44
N PHE A 269 -11.40 -14.69 0.39
CA PHE A 269 -10.83 -15.99 0.03
C PHE A 269 -9.37 -16.05 0.46
N THR A 270 -9.02 -16.98 1.35
CA THR A 270 -7.67 -17.05 1.91
C THR A 270 -6.94 -18.28 1.44
N THR A 271 -5.67 -18.11 1.07
CA THR A 271 -4.75 -19.23 0.81
C THR A 271 -3.40 -18.99 1.47
N ARG A 272 -2.78 -20.09 1.90
CA ARG A 272 -1.37 -20.13 2.34
C ARG A 272 -0.48 -20.81 1.31
N GLU A 273 -1.08 -21.33 0.24
CA GLU A 273 -0.39 -22.01 -0.82
C GLU A 273 0.45 -21.02 -1.64
N ARG A 274 1.65 -21.45 -1.99
CA ARG A 274 2.60 -20.68 -2.81
C ARG A 274 2.75 -21.27 -4.20
N ASP A 275 2.43 -22.55 -4.33
CA ASP A 275 2.33 -23.20 -5.62
C ASP A 275 1.05 -22.74 -6.32
N PRO A 276 1.12 -22.27 -7.57
CA PRO A 276 -0.05 -21.76 -8.28
C PRO A 276 -1.12 -22.83 -8.51
N ARG A 277 -0.75 -24.12 -8.69
CA ARG A 277 -1.73 -25.19 -8.90
C ARG A 277 -2.51 -25.47 -7.60
N ALA A 278 -1.83 -25.45 -6.47
CA ALA A 278 -2.46 -25.62 -5.16
C ALA A 278 -3.36 -24.42 -4.78
N ALA A 279 -2.98 -23.21 -5.18
CA ALA A 279 -3.78 -22.01 -4.92
C ALA A 279 -4.97 -21.81 -5.88
N LEU A 280 -4.90 -22.37 -7.09
CA LEU A 280 -5.87 -22.16 -8.17
C LEU A 280 -7.33 -22.35 -7.74
N PRO A 281 -7.73 -23.39 -6.96
CA PRO A 281 -9.13 -23.51 -6.52
C PRO A 281 -9.63 -22.31 -5.71
N THR A 282 -8.76 -21.68 -4.92
CA THR A 282 -9.12 -20.48 -4.12
C THR A 282 -9.31 -19.26 -5.03
N LEU A 283 -8.41 -19.06 -6.00
CA LEU A 283 -8.52 -17.97 -6.96
C LEU A 283 -9.75 -18.12 -7.85
N LEU A 284 -10.04 -19.34 -8.32
CA LEU A 284 -11.25 -19.61 -9.10
C LEU A 284 -12.51 -19.37 -8.28
N ALA A 285 -12.55 -19.76 -7.00
CA ALA A 285 -13.67 -19.48 -6.13
C ALA A 285 -13.90 -17.97 -5.94
N ALA A 286 -12.81 -17.20 -5.77
CA ALA A 286 -12.86 -15.75 -5.68
C ALA A 286 -13.33 -15.12 -7.00
N ALA A 287 -12.73 -15.49 -8.14
CA ALA A 287 -13.10 -14.99 -9.46
C ALA A 287 -14.58 -15.27 -9.82
N ARG A 288 -15.12 -16.40 -9.37
CA ARG A 288 -16.55 -16.74 -9.50
C ARG A 288 -17.44 -15.77 -8.74
N ASN A 289 -16.99 -15.36 -7.57
CA ASN A 289 -17.75 -14.49 -6.69
C ASN A 289 -17.86 -13.05 -7.23
N THR A 290 -17.02 -12.65 -8.19
CA THR A 290 -17.11 -11.33 -8.85
C THR A 290 -18.22 -11.22 -9.91
N ALA A 291 -18.96 -12.30 -10.20
CA ALA A 291 -19.83 -12.38 -11.38
C ALA A 291 -20.91 -11.27 -11.42
N ASN A 292 -21.36 -10.80 -10.26
CA ASN A 292 -22.36 -9.73 -10.15
C ASN A 292 -21.79 -8.41 -9.61
N ASN A 293 -20.47 -8.23 -9.59
CA ASN A 293 -19.90 -6.93 -9.26
C ASN A 293 -20.20 -5.93 -10.40
N ARG A 294 -20.78 -4.77 -10.04
CA ARG A 294 -21.13 -3.69 -10.98
C ARG A 294 -20.70 -2.31 -10.47
N ASP A 295 -19.94 -2.27 -9.38
CA ASP A 295 -19.50 -1.04 -8.73
C ASP A 295 -18.02 -0.84 -8.95
N GLY A 296 -17.63 0.43 -9.02
CA GLY A 296 -16.24 0.83 -9.18
C GLY A 296 -15.53 0.99 -7.84
N ASP A 297 -16.27 1.13 -6.73
CA ASP A 297 -15.69 1.28 -5.39
C ASP A 297 -15.68 -0.06 -4.65
N GLU A 298 -14.57 -0.33 -3.95
CA GLU A 298 -14.21 -1.65 -3.42
C GLU A 298 -14.30 -1.73 -1.89
N ASN A 299 -14.51 -2.93 -1.32
CA ASN A 299 -14.56 -3.21 0.12
C ASN A 299 -13.16 -3.46 0.76
N VAL A 300 -12.24 -2.53 0.52
CA VAL A 300 -10.81 -2.67 0.85
C VAL A 300 -10.54 -2.79 2.35
N VAL A 301 -11.14 -1.92 3.18
CA VAL A 301 -10.79 -1.84 4.60
C VAL A 301 -11.29 -3.06 5.36
N GLU A 302 -12.44 -3.59 4.98
CA GLU A 302 -12.98 -4.83 5.52
C GLU A 302 -12.06 -6.01 5.22
N ALA A 303 -11.54 -6.10 3.99
CA ALA A 303 -10.57 -7.12 3.58
C ALA A 303 -9.27 -7.04 4.41
N LEU A 304 -8.75 -5.82 4.61
CA LEU A 304 -7.57 -5.58 5.45
C LEU A 304 -7.81 -5.97 6.92
N ARG A 305 -8.99 -5.66 7.47
CA ARG A 305 -9.36 -6.05 8.85
C ARG A 305 -9.54 -7.55 8.97
N TYR A 306 -10.11 -8.20 7.96
CA TYR A 306 -10.17 -9.65 7.87
C TYR A 306 -8.76 -10.25 7.89
N ALA A 307 -7.85 -9.79 7.03
CA ALA A 307 -6.46 -10.24 6.98
C ALA A 307 -5.74 -10.07 8.33
N GLN A 308 -5.93 -8.91 8.99
CA GLN A 308 -5.37 -8.64 10.32
C GLN A 308 -5.84 -9.66 11.38
N ARG A 309 -7.11 -10.07 11.35
CA ARG A 309 -7.69 -11.06 12.26
C ARG A 309 -7.26 -12.49 11.93
N THR A 310 -7.24 -12.85 10.65
CA THR A 310 -6.89 -14.19 10.16
C THR A 310 -5.41 -14.50 10.33
N PHE A 311 -4.55 -13.47 10.31
CA PHE A 311 -3.11 -13.59 10.49
C PHE A 311 -2.63 -12.66 11.62
N PRO A 312 -2.96 -12.95 12.89
CA PRO A 312 -2.63 -12.08 14.01
C PRO A 312 -1.12 -11.83 14.14
N GLN A 313 -0.29 -12.84 13.83
CA GLN A 313 1.17 -12.76 13.83
C GLN A 313 1.79 -11.93 12.71
N SER A 314 1.01 -11.51 11.71
CA SER A 314 1.55 -10.66 10.65
C SER A 314 1.95 -9.29 11.20
N LYS A 315 3.05 -8.73 10.71
CA LYS A 315 3.51 -7.39 11.12
C LYS A 315 3.07 -6.31 10.13
N HIS A 316 2.89 -6.70 8.87
CA HIS A 316 2.58 -5.81 7.77
C HIS A 316 1.42 -6.38 6.94
N LEU A 317 0.62 -5.49 6.35
CA LEU A 317 -0.35 -5.82 5.33
C LEU A 317 0.11 -5.19 4.01
N ILE A 318 0.02 -5.92 2.92
CA ILE A 318 0.36 -5.44 1.58
C ILE A 318 -0.93 -5.43 0.78
N LEU A 319 -1.48 -4.25 0.48
CA LEU A 319 -2.68 -4.09 -0.32
C LEU A 319 -2.30 -4.00 -1.80
N LEU A 320 -2.86 -4.86 -2.65
CA LEU A 320 -2.81 -4.74 -4.10
C LEU A 320 -4.19 -4.25 -4.53
N ALA A 321 -4.26 -3.03 -5.04
CA ALA A 321 -5.52 -2.38 -5.39
C ALA A 321 -5.45 -1.77 -6.79
N ASP A 322 -6.57 -1.83 -7.51
CA ASP A 322 -6.76 -1.08 -8.75
C ASP A 322 -6.72 0.42 -8.45
N ASN A 323 -5.77 1.14 -9.04
CA ASN A 323 -5.61 2.57 -8.78
C ASN A 323 -6.77 3.42 -9.33
N GLY A 324 -7.60 2.86 -10.21
CA GLY A 324 -8.81 3.48 -10.74
C GLY A 324 -10.04 3.36 -9.82
N SER A 325 -9.99 2.50 -8.80
CA SER A 325 -11.13 2.17 -7.94
C SER A 325 -11.08 2.91 -6.60
N GLY A 326 -12.25 3.32 -6.11
CA GLY A 326 -12.41 3.91 -4.78
C GLY A 326 -12.56 2.88 -3.67
N VAL A 327 -12.69 3.36 -2.43
CA VAL A 327 -12.82 2.55 -1.22
C VAL A 327 -14.11 2.90 -0.49
N LYS A 328 -15.09 1.99 -0.51
CA LYS A 328 -16.44 2.27 0.03
C LYS A 328 -16.51 2.27 1.57
N ASP A 329 -15.51 1.68 2.24
CA ASP A 329 -15.56 1.32 3.65
C ASP A 329 -14.48 1.99 4.51
N MET A 330 -14.01 3.17 4.07
CA MET A 330 -13.09 4.04 4.82
C MET A 330 -13.46 4.33 6.28
N PRO A 331 -14.74 4.44 6.68
CA PRO A 331 -15.09 4.58 8.11
C PRO A 331 -14.57 3.45 9.01
N LEU A 332 -14.25 2.27 8.46
CA LEU A 332 -13.71 1.13 9.20
C LEU A 332 -12.19 1.24 9.48
N LEU A 333 -11.50 2.24 8.90
CA LEU A 333 -10.02 2.33 8.88
C LEU A 333 -9.41 2.42 10.28
N ALA A 334 -10.10 3.05 11.23
CA ALA A 334 -9.66 3.14 12.63
C ALA A 334 -9.45 1.77 13.31
N GLY A 335 -10.01 0.68 12.74
CA GLY A 335 -9.83 -0.68 13.23
C GLY A 335 -8.51 -1.36 12.78
N LEU A 336 -7.76 -0.76 11.87
CA LEU A 336 -6.47 -1.26 11.41
C LEU A 336 -5.33 -0.76 12.30
N LYS A 337 -4.48 -1.68 12.74
CA LYS A 337 -3.37 -1.43 13.68
C LYS A 337 -2.00 -1.75 13.10
N LYS A 338 -1.97 -2.37 11.92
CA LYS A 338 -0.75 -2.79 11.22
C LYS A 338 -0.49 -1.85 10.05
N PRO A 339 0.79 -1.52 9.75
CA PRO A 339 1.14 -0.77 8.54
C PRO A 339 0.59 -1.44 7.29
N VAL A 340 -0.06 -0.63 6.44
CA VAL A 340 -0.58 -1.07 5.14
C VAL A 340 0.29 -0.48 4.03
N HIS A 341 0.97 -1.34 3.30
CA HIS A 341 1.77 -0.99 2.14
C HIS A 341 0.94 -1.21 0.88
N VAL A 342 0.55 -0.13 0.21
CA VAL A 342 -0.33 -0.16 -0.96
C VAL A 342 0.50 -0.24 -2.24
N ILE A 343 0.32 -1.28 -3.02
CA ILE A 343 0.83 -1.40 -4.38
C ILE A 343 -0.29 -0.93 -5.31
N ALA A 344 -0.14 0.29 -5.84
CA ALA A 344 -1.10 0.90 -6.74
C ALA A 344 -0.92 0.32 -8.13
N CYS A 345 -1.89 -0.50 -8.56
CA CYS A 345 -1.85 -1.21 -9.83
C CYS A 345 -2.58 -0.41 -10.91
N GLY A 346 -2.06 -0.43 -12.15
CA GLY A 346 -2.65 0.27 -13.28
C GLY A 346 -2.16 1.70 -13.47
N GLU A 347 -2.93 2.44 -14.28
CA GLU A 347 -2.61 3.80 -14.70
C GLU A 347 -2.90 4.83 -13.59
N PRO A 348 -2.41 6.08 -13.71
CA PRO A 348 -2.80 7.15 -12.80
C PRO A 348 -4.31 7.36 -12.78
N LEU A 349 -4.88 7.62 -11.60
CA LEU A 349 -6.32 7.89 -11.44
C LEU A 349 -6.84 8.91 -12.46
N ASN A 350 -6.09 10.00 -12.67
CA ASN A 350 -6.34 10.95 -13.74
C ASN A 350 -5.10 11.81 -14.03
N ASN A 351 -5.26 12.75 -14.97
CA ASN A 351 -4.20 13.69 -15.33
C ASN A 351 -3.67 14.54 -14.15
N ALA A 352 -4.47 14.75 -13.10
CA ALA A 352 -4.06 15.58 -11.97
C ALA A 352 -3.51 14.76 -10.79
N ASN A 353 -3.94 13.51 -10.62
CA ASN A 353 -3.71 12.71 -9.43
C ASN A 353 -3.07 11.36 -9.79
N PRO A 354 -1.93 11.01 -9.17
CA PRO A 354 -1.29 9.72 -9.41
C PRO A 354 -2.03 8.56 -8.75
N PHE A 355 -2.72 8.80 -7.64
CA PHE A 355 -3.33 7.76 -6.81
C PHE A 355 -4.78 8.07 -6.47
N HIS A 356 -5.55 7.02 -6.18
CA HIS A 356 -6.79 7.18 -5.42
C HIS A 356 -6.50 7.82 -4.05
N PRO A 357 -7.20 8.91 -3.65
CA PRO A 357 -6.95 9.57 -2.37
C PRO A 357 -7.09 8.65 -1.16
N GLU A 358 -8.01 7.69 -1.23
CA GLU A 358 -8.29 6.77 -0.12
C GLU A 358 -7.19 5.70 0.03
N HIS A 359 -6.64 5.20 -1.08
CA HIS A 359 -5.44 4.37 -1.05
C HIS A 359 -4.26 5.11 -0.38
N TYR A 360 -4.08 6.38 -0.72
CA TYR A 360 -3.07 7.22 -0.08
C TYR A 360 -3.34 7.41 1.41
N GLN A 361 -4.59 7.65 1.79
CA GLN A 361 -5.00 7.84 3.18
C GLN A 361 -4.81 6.57 4.01
N ILE A 362 -5.13 5.39 3.47
CA ILE A 362 -4.90 4.10 4.14
C ILE A 362 -3.42 3.93 4.47
N ALA A 363 -2.53 4.12 3.49
CA ALA A 363 -1.09 4.03 3.72
C ALA A 363 -0.61 5.03 4.76
N GLN A 364 -1.08 6.29 4.67
CA GLN A 364 -0.68 7.35 5.59
C GLN A 364 -1.12 7.08 7.03
N GLN A 365 -2.40 6.77 7.26
CA GLN A 365 -2.98 6.64 8.59
C GLN A 365 -2.53 5.36 9.31
N THR A 366 -2.15 4.33 8.55
CA THR A 366 -1.61 3.09 9.12
C THR A 366 -0.10 3.12 9.32
N GLY A 367 0.58 4.20 8.90
CA GLY A 367 2.05 4.28 8.94
C GLY A 367 2.75 3.37 7.94
N GLY A 368 2.05 3.00 6.86
CA GLY A 368 2.61 2.24 5.74
C GLY A 368 3.13 3.14 4.62
N SER A 369 3.08 2.61 3.39
CA SER A 369 3.69 3.24 2.21
C SER A 369 2.91 2.93 0.93
N ILE A 370 3.23 3.62 -0.16
CA ILE A 370 2.62 3.45 -1.48
C ILE A 370 3.71 3.11 -2.48
N HIS A 371 3.42 2.16 -3.36
CA HIS A 371 4.36 1.58 -4.30
C HIS A 371 3.79 1.57 -5.70
N THR A 372 4.64 1.88 -6.66
CA THR A 372 4.36 1.84 -8.09
C THR A 372 5.34 0.88 -8.76
N LEU A 373 5.26 0.78 -10.09
CA LEU A 373 6.21 -0.02 -10.87
C LEU A 373 7.67 0.30 -10.54
N GLU A 374 8.02 1.57 -10.29
CA GLU A 374 9.41 2.00 -10.13
C GLU A 374 9.71 2.68 -8.80
N ASP A 375 8.69 3.25 -8.15
CA ASP A 375 8.89 4.13 -7.01
C ASP A 375 8.17 3.64 -5.76
N ASP A 376 8.75 3.99 -4.63
CA ASP A 376 8.30 3.62 -3.30
C ASP A 376 8.23 4.92 -2.48
N VAL A 377 7.09 5.16 -1.82
CA VAL A 377 6.83 6.41 -1.11
C VAL A 377 6.22 6.14 0.26
N GLU A 378 6.82 6.73 1.28
CA GLU A 378 6.22 6.85 2.60
C GLU A 378 5.50 8.19 2.74
N PRO A 379 4.16 8.23 2.87
CA PRO A 379 3.38 9.46 3.00
C PRO A 379 3.88 10.41 4.10
N ASN A 380 4.50 9.87 5.15
CA ASN A 380 4.97 10.62 6.31
C ASN A 380 6.40 11.19 6.15
N GLN A 381 7.11 10.83 5.07
CA GLN A 381 8.48 11.27 4.79
C GLN A 381 8.59 12.16 3.54
N LEU A 382 7.46 12.70 3.08
CA LEU A 382 7.40 13.42 1.81
C LEU A 382 8.06 14.80 1.86
N THR A 383 8.86 15.08 0.82
CA THR A 383 9.54 16.36 0.65
C THR A 383 9.27 16.93 -0.74
N ARG A 384 9.58 18.21 -0.98
CA ARG A 384 9.48 18.82 -2.33
C ARG A 384 10.38 18.12 -3.36
N SER A 385 11.37 17.36 -2.90
CA SER A 385 12.25 16.52 -3.70
C SER A 385 11.66 15.16 -4.06
N THR A 386 10.55 14.75 -3.46
CA THR A 386 9.93 13.46 -3.77
C THR A 386 9.24 13.50 -5.13
N PHE A 387 9.64 12.58 -6.00
CA PHE A 387 9.02 12.31 -7.29
C PHE A 387 8.53 10.87 -7.31
N ILE A 388 7.50 10.64 -8.10
CA ILE A 388 6.99 9.32 -8.41
C ILE A 388 6.61 9.24 -9.88
N ARG A 389 6.72 8.04 -10.43
CA ARG A 389 6.18 7.66 -11.71
C ARG A 389 4.99 6.73 -11.51
N VAL A 390 3.89 7.03 -12.19
CA VAL A 390 2.73 6.15 -12.32
C VAL A 390 2.39 6.10 -13.81
N GLY A 391 2.35 4.89 -14.37
CA GLY A 391 2.28 4.68 -15.82
C GLY A 391 3.40 5.44 -16.56
N THR A 392 3.00 6.28 -17.52
CA THR A 392 3.92 7.11 -18.32
C THR A 392 4.18 8.49 -17.72
N HIS A 393 3.58 8.82 -16.58
CA HIS A 393 3.57 10.18 -16.05
C HIS A 393 4.42 10.34 -14.79
N TYR A 394 5.09 11.49 -14.68
CA TYR A 394 5.86 11.88 -13.50
C TYR A 394 5.13 12.92 -12.67
N TYR A 395 5.08 12.70 -11.36
CA TYR A 395 4.48 13.60 -10.39
C TYR A 395 5.53 14.02 -9.35
N ARG A 396 5.37 15.24 -8.84
CA ARG A 396 6.20 15.78 -7.74
C ARG A 396 5.32 16.13 -6.56
N TYR A 397 5.77 15.80 -5.36
CA TYR A 397 5.07 16.21 -4.16
C TYR A 397 5.14 17.73 -3.95
N SER A 398 4.00 18.33 -3.61
CA SER A 398 3.86 19.75 -3.29
C SER A 398 3.51 19.90 -1.80
N PRO A 399 4.47 20.24 -0.92
CA PRO A 399 4.20 20.40 0.52
C PRO A 399 3.13 21.46 0.81
N ARG A 400 3.06 22.53 0.00
CA ARG A 400 2.04 23.58 0.14
C ARG A 400 0.63 23.07 -0.13
N GLN A 401 0.47 22.18 -1.11
CA GLN A 401 -0.84 21.62 -1.48
C GLN A 401 -1.11 20.26 -0.83
N LYS A 402 -0.15 19.72 -0.08
CA LYS A 402 -0.18 18.38 0.54
C LYS A 402 -0.60 17.27 -0.43
N ARG A 403 -0.16 17.36 -1.69
CA ARG A 403 -0.49 16.39 -2.75
C ARG A 403 0.59 16.31 -3.81
N PHE A 404 0.54 15.25 -4.60
CA PHE A 404 1.33 15.13 -5.82
C PHE A 404 0.73 15.97 -6.94
N VAL A 405 1.60 16.60 -7.73
CA VAL A 405 1.22 17.41 -8.89
C VAL A 405 1.96 16.88 -10.11
N LYS A 406 1.23 16.64 -11.20
CA LYS A 406 1.79 16.21 -12.48
C LYS A 406 2.85 17.19 -12.96
N THR A 407 3.97 16.65 -13.40
CA THR A 407 5.08 17.41 -13.99
C THR A 407 5.01 17.35 -15.50
N ARG A 408 5.80 18.19 -16.17
CA ARG A 408 5.99 18.13 -17.63
C ARG A 408 7.13 17.20 -18.04
N PHE A 409 7.68 16.42 -17.10
CA PHE A 409 8.82 15.58 -17.38
C PHE A 409 8.40 14.35 -18.18
N GLU A 410 9.17 14.05 -19.23
CA GLU A 410 9.02 12.84 -20.04
C GLU A 410 9.98 11.73 -19.58
N ARG A 411 11.01 12.10 -18.79
CA ARG A 411 12.02 11.19 -18.24
C ARG A 411 12.24 11.47 -16.76
N ARG A 412 12.75 10.47 -16.04
CA ARG A 412 13.06 10.60 -14.61
C ARG A 412 14.03 11.76 -14.41
N PRO A 413 13.68 12.78 -13.61
CA PRO A 413 14.56 13.91 -13.37
C PRO A 413 15.81 13.42 -12.64
N VAL A 414 16.97 13.54 -13.29
CA VAL A 414 18.25 13.15 -12.70
C VAL A 414 18.80 14.35 -11.94
N ARG A 415 19.23 14.14 -10.70
CA ARG A 415 20.02 15.14 -9.98
C ARG A 415 21.49 14.79 -10.12
N VAL A 416 22.26 15.68 -10.73
CA VAL A 416 23.72 15.62 -10.71
C VAL A 416 24.20 16.79 -9.84
N LEU A 417 24.91 16.47 -8.76
CA LEU A 417 25.50 17.47 -7.84
C LEU A 417 24.50 18.51 -7.30
N GLY A 418 23.26 18.10 -7.01
CA GLY A 418 22.23 18.99 -6.46
C GLY A 418 21.57 19.91 -7.50
N VAL A 419 22.03 19.91 -8.75
CA VAL A 419 21.43 20.63 -9.87
C VAL A 419 20.54 19.68 -10.67
N ARG A 420 19.39 20.19 -11.14
CA ARG A 420 18.45 19.45 -12.00
C ARG A 420 18.98 19.46 -13.43
N LEU A 421 19.04 18.28 -14.06
CA LEU A 421 19.19 18.12 -15.50
C LEU A 421 17.85 17.70 -16.11
#